data_AF-Q0V6G8-F1
#
_entry.id   AF-Q0V6G8-F1
#
_cell.length_a   1.000
_cell.length_b   1.000
_cell.length_c   1.000
_cell.angle_alpha   90.00
_cell.angle_beta   90.00
_cell.angle_gamma   90.00
#
_symmetry.space_group_name_H-M   'P 1'
#
loop_
_entity.id
_entity.type
_entity.pdbx_description
1 polymer ?
#
loop_
_entity_poly.entity_id
_entity_poly.type
_entity_poly.pdbx_seq_one_letter_code
_entity_poly.pdbx_strand_id
1 'polypeptide(L)'
;MADLHHTASQSWKDNRRAIVHTLDISSKHSKHARKIVEGFRNGMYASNVDFHVGDVSDWISEQRAARQTEEPFLTHVLLDLPNAEQHLTNVAPTLHANGILTVFNPSITQIADCVEAIREQKMPYLLDQVVELGAGMIREWDVRAVRPRATLRKAEAHDTPEVPEGHATEAVDGQTARDEELAKELAQTKEQWAMICRPKAGQQVVGGGFLGIWRRMEPAPVQESE
;
A
#
# COMPACT_ATOMS: atom_id res chain seq x y z
N MET A 1 24.94 26.43 23.71
CA MET A 1 25.00 25.21 22.87
C MET A 1 23.66 24.90 22.21
N ALA A 2 22.52 25.01 22.90
CA ALA A 2 21.19 24.80 22.31
C ALA A 2 20.88 25.76 21.13
N ASP A 3 21.24 27.05 21.26
CA ASP A 3 21.04 28.03 20.17
C ASP A 3 21.82 27.70 18.90
N LEU A 4 23.08 27.28 19.02
CA LEU A 4 23.92 26.90 17.87
C LEU A 4 23.34 25.69 17.12
N HIS A 5 22.81 24.71 17.84
CA HIS A 5 22.14 23.56 17.23
C HIS A 5 20.81 23.95 16.57
N HIS A 6 20.06 24.89 17.16
CA HIS A 6 18.81 25.39 16.58
C HIS A 6 19.08 26.18 15.28
N THR A 7 20.06 27.09 15.29
CA THR A 7 20.45 27.86 14.10
C THR A 7 21.00 26.98 12.98
N ALA A 8 21.84 26.00 13.29
CA ALA A 8 22.35 25.05 12.30
C ALA A 8 21.23 24.18 11.71
N SER A 9 20.28 23.74 12.54
CA SER A 9 19.11 22.99 12.08
C SER A 9 18.19 23.83 11.20
N GLN A 10 18.00 25.11 11.50
CA GLN A 10 17.17 26.00 10.69
C GLN A 10 17.84 26.29 9.34
N SER A 11 19.12 26.64 9.34
CA SER A 11 19.90 26.86 8.11
C SER A 11 19.90 25.63 7.20
N TRP A 12 19.99 24.42 7.76
CA TRP A 12 19.87 23.19 6.98
C TRP A 12 18.46 23.02 6.38
N LYS A 13 17.40 23.31 7.15
CA LYS A 13 16.01 23.23 6.67
C LYS A 13 15.72 24.20 5.54
N ASP A 14 16.36 25.36 5.54
CA ASP A 14 16.16 26.38 4.50
C ASP A 14 16.85 25.98 3.18
N ASN A 15 17.89 25.13 3.22
CA ASN A 15 18.68 24.73 2.05
C ASN A 15 18.39 23.32 1.53
N ARG A 16 17.49 22.56 2.18
CA ARG A 16 17.18 21.19 1.77
C ARG A 16 16.34 21.17 0.49
N ARG A 17 16.61 20.20 -0.37
CA ARG A 17 16.04 20.13 -1.73
C ARG A 17 14.88 19.14 -1.88
N ALA A 18 14.87 18.09 -1.06
CA ALA A 18 13.81 17.09 -1.06
C ALA A 18 13.09 17.13 0.30
N ILE A 19 11.82 17.51 0.25
CA ILE A 19 10.95 17.69 1.42
C ILE A 19 9.68 16.89 1.18
N VAL A 20 9.30 16.09 2.17
CA VAL A 20 7.97 15.48 2.22
C VAL A 20 7.12 16.34 3.13
N HIS A 21 6.09 16.98 2.58
CA HIS A 21 5.05 17.61 3.37
C HIS A 21 3.95 16.59 3.61
N THR A 22 3.70 16.23 4.87
CA THR A 22 2.65 15.29 5.26
C THR A 22 1.61 15.99 6.12
N LEU A 23 0.34 15.73 5.83
CA LEU A 23 -0.81 16.38 6.45
C LEU A 23 -1.68 15.32 7.12
N ASP A 24 -2.23 15.65 8.28
CA ASP A 24 -3.24 14.83 8.96
C ASP A 24 -4.19 15.76 9.74
N ILE A 25 -5.50 15.56 9.63
CA ILE A 25 -6.49 16.41 10.33
C ILE A 25 -6.39 16.25 11.87
N SER A 26 -5.88 15.11 12.34
CA SER A 26 -5.73 14.79 13.74
C SER A 26 -4.34 15.17 14.24
N SER A 27 -4.30 16.19 15.11
CA SER A 27 -3.07 16.57 15.80
C SER A 27 -2.43 15.42 16.59
N LYS A 28 -3.24 14.46 17.07
CA LYS A 28 -2.77 13.27 17.78
C LYS A 28 -2.02 12.33 16.82
N HIS A 29 -2.57 12.05 15.65
CA HIS A 29 -1.95 11.17 14.66
C HIS A 29 -0.68 11.81 14.08
N SER A 30 -0.72 13.11 13.74
CA SER A 30 0.45 13.85 13.29
C SER A 30 1.61 13.84 14.31
N LYS A 31 1.32 14.06 15.61
CA LYS A 31 2.33 13.95 16.68
C LYS A 31 2.90 12.53 16.80
N HIS A 32 2.05 11.51 16.68
CA HIS A 32 2.48 10.13 16.74
C HIS A 32 3.38 9.76 15.56
N ALA A 33 2.97 10.12 14.33
CA ALA A 33 3.74 9.92 13.11
C ALA A 33 5.11 10.60 13.19
N ARG A 34 5.17 11.84 13.72
CA ARG A 34 6.43 12.54 13.97
C ARG A 34 7.37 11.75 14.87
N LYS A 35 6.87 11.23 16.00
CA LYS A 35 7.66 10.41 16.92
C LYS A 35 8.20 9.14 16.25
N ILE A 36 7.42 8.53 15.36
CA ILE A 36 7.87 7.35 14.60
C ILE A 36 9.04 7.74 13.67
N VAL A 37 8.90 8.82 12.90
CA VAL A 37 9.96 9.25 11.97
C VAL A 37 11.22 9.69 12.72
N GLU A 38 11.08 10.37 13.85
CA GLU A 38 12.20 10.73 14.74
C GLU A 38 12.89 9.50 15.34
N GLY A 39 12.14 8.45 15.66
CA GLY A 39 12.68 7.19 16.20
C GLY A 39 13.28 6.26 15.15
N PHE A 40 12.86 6.36 13.88
CA PHE A 40 13.30 5.47 12.82
C PHE A 40 14.77 5.74 12.46
N ARG A 41 15.62 4.71 12.62
CA ARG A 41 17.06 4.77 12.30
C ARG A 41 17.73 6.05 12.83
N ASN A 42 17.50 6.37 14.10
CA ASN A 42 18.03 7.57 14.77
C ASN A 42 17.63 8.89 14.08
N GLY A 43 16.41 8.97 13.54
CA GLY A 43 15.89 10.19 12.94
C GLY A 43 16.50 10.55 11.60
N MET A 44 17.04 9.56 10.86
CA MET A 44 17.70 9.75 9.56
C MET A 44 16.88 10.61 8.58
N TYR A 45 15.54 10.53 8.65
CA TYR A 45 14.62 11.27 7.79
C TYR A 45 13.83 12.38 8.49
N ALA A 46 14.01 12.57 9.81
CA ALA A 46 13.22 13.51 10.59
C ALA A 46 13.34 14.95 10.08
N SER A 47 14.49 15.28 9.50
CA SER A 47 14.74 16.59 8.93
C SER A 47 14.18 16.73 7.50
N ASN A 48 13.84 15.65 6.80
CA ASN A 48 13.26 15.69 5.45
C ASN A 48 11.73 15.72 5.42
N VAL A 49 11.07 15.54 6.57
CA VAL A 49 9.61 15.45 6.66
C VAL A 49 9.07 16.61 7.49
N ASP A 50 8.16 17.38 6.88
CA ASP A 50 7.40 18.43 7.57
C ASP A 50 5.98 17.94 7.83
N PHE A 51 5.57 18.03 9.09
CA PHE A 51 4.27 17.58 9.57
C PHE A 51 3.35 18.77 9.76
N HIS A 52 2.21 18.74 9.08
CA HIS A 52 1.17 19.76 9.17
C HIS A 52 -0.12 19.15 9.72
N VAL A 53 -0.95 19.97 10.36
CA VAL A 53 -2.25 19.56 10.90
C VAL A 53 -3.32 20.45 10.32
N GLY A 54 -4.27 19.89 9.59
CA GLY A 54 -5.33 20.65 8.94
C GLY A 54 -5.80 20.02 7.63
N ASP A 55 -6.64 20.76 6.91
CA ASP A 55 -7.10 20.39 5.56
C ASP A 55 -6.03 20.69 4.50
N VAL A 56 -6.08 19.93 3.40
CA VAL A 56 -5.20 20.13 2.24
C VAL A 56 -5.35 21.53 1.67
N SER A 57 -6.58 22.06 1.64
CA SER A 57 -6.88 23.35 1.04
C SER A 57 -6.31 24.52 1.82
N ASP A 58 -6.51 24.51 3.14
CA ASP A 58 -5.97 25.51 4.04
C ASP A 58 -4.45 25.53 3.94
N TRP A 59 -3.83 24.35 3.96
CA TRP A 59 -2.38 24.23 3.83
C TRP A 59 -1.86 24.78 2.50
N ILE A 60 -2.52 24.47 1.36
CA ILE A 60 -2.15 25.02 0.06
C ILE A 60 -2.21 26.56 0.07
N SER A 61 -3.28 27.13 0.63
CA SER A 61 -3.43 28.59 0.74
C SER A 61 -2.32 29.22 1.59
N GLU A 62 -2.00 28.63 2.74
CA GLU A 62 -0.89 29.08 3.59
C GLU A 62 0.45 28.99 2.87
N GLN A 63 0.69 27.91 2.12
CA GLN A 63 1.93 27.70 1.38
C GLN A 63 2.11 28.71 0.24
N ARG A 64 1.03 29.10 -0.45
CA ARG A 64 1.05 30.16 -1.47
C ARG A 64 1.37 31.52 -0.84
N ALA A 65 0.69 31.86 0.26
CA ALA A 65 0.91 33.11 0.97
C ALA A 65 2.35 33.23 1.50
N ALA A 66 2.89 32.16 2.08
CA ALA A 66 4.26 32.13 2.60
C ALA A 66 5.33 32.25 1.51
N ARG A 67 5.10 31.66 0.34
CA ARG A 67 6.03 31.71 -0.81
C ARG A 67 5.86 32.97 -1.67
N GLN A 68 4.77 33.71 -1.49
CA GLN A 68 4.41 34.87 -2.32
C GLN A 68 4.40 34.52 -3.82
N THR A 69 3.90 33.32 -4.14
CA THR A 69 3.86 32.80 -5.51
C THR A 69 2.57 32.05 -5.79
N GLU A 70 2.07 32.20 -7.01
CA GLU A 70 1.01 31.38 -7.56
C GLU A 70 1.54 30.20 -8.38
N GLU A 71 2.86 30.15 -8.59
CA GLU A 71 3.52 29.09 -9.35
C GLU A 71 3.43 27.74 -8.63
N PRO A 72 3.38 26.64 -9.39
CA PRO A 72 3.46 25.31 -8.82
C PRO A 72 4.75 25.10 -8.03
N PHE A 73 4.70 24.31 -6.97
CA PHE A 73 5.84 24.02 -6.09
C PHE A 73 5.95 22.55 -5.66
N LEU A 74 4.99 21.71 -6.04
CA LEU A 74 4.99 20.28 -5.77
C LEU A 74 5.41 19.52 -7.02
N THR A 75 6.22 18.47 -6.85
CA THR A 75 6.58 17.55 -7.94
C THR A 75 5.72 16.28 -7.93
N HIS A 76 5.29 15.86 -6.73
CA HIS A 76 4.49 14.66 -6.51
C HIS A 76 3.44 14.95 -5.43
N VAL A 77 2.26 14.36 -5.59
CA VAL A 77 1.18 14.40 -4.59
C VAL A 77 0.63 13.00 -4.43
N LEU A 78 0.50 12.56 -3.18
CA LEU A 78 -0.12 11.28 -2.82
C LEU A 78 -1.33 11.57 -1.92
N LEU A 79 -2.52 11.19 -2.37
CA LEU A 79 -3.77 11.36 -1.63
C LEU A 79 -4.24 9.99 -1.13
N ASP A 80 -4.19 9.80 0.18
CA ASP A 80 -4.78 8.67 0.90
C ASP A 80 -5.82 9.22 1.89
N LEU A 81 -6.96 9.61 1.34
CA LEU A 81 -8.06 10.25 2.05
C LEU A 81 -9.40 9.88 1.42
N PRO A 82 -10.49 9.88 2.20
CA PRO A 82 -11.83 9.73 1.64
C PRO A 82 -12.13 10.90 0.69
N ASN A 83 -12.96 10.65 -0.31
CA ASN A 83 -13.44 11.67 -1.25
C ASN A 83 -12.30 12.47 -1.93
N ALA A 84 -11.22 11.79 -2.31
CA ALA A 84 -10.03 12.41 -2.90
C ALA A 84 -10.34 13.23 -4.17
N GLU A 85 -11.43 12.91 -4.89
CA GLU A 85 -11.91 13.64 -6.07
C GLU A 85 -12.17 15.12 -5.78
N GLN A 86 -12.55 15.46 -4.54
CA GLN A 86 -12.86 16.83 -4.11
C GLN A 86 -11.62 17.71 -4.01
N HIS A 87 -10.44 17.11 -3.86
CA HIS A 87 -9.19 17.83 -3.67
C HIS A 87 -8.41 18.05 -4.99
N LEU A 88 -8.76 17.31 -6.05
CA LEU A 88 -7.98 17.28 -7.30
C LEU A 88 -7.85 18.66 -7.95
N THR A 89 -8.92 19.46 -7.92
CA THR A 89 -8.99 20.81 -8.48
C THR A 89 -8.03 21.76 -7.78
N ASN A 90 -7.99 21.68 -6.45
CA ASN A 90 -7.15 22.55 -5.63
C ASN A 90 -5.67 22.14 -5.69
N VAL A 91 -5.40 20.85 -5.85
CA VAL A 91 -4.05 20.33 -6.05
C VAL A 91 -3.47 20.70 -7.42
N ALA A 92 -4.30 20.75 -8.47
CA ALA A 92 -3.85 20.96 -9.85
C ALA A 92 -2.94 22.18 -10.07
N PRO A 93 -3.21 23.37 -9.51
CA PRO A 93 -2.34 24.53 -9.67
C PRO A 93 -1.08 24.49 -8.79
N THR A 94 -0.96 23.55 -7.85
CA THR A 94 0.23 23.41 -6.98
C THR A 94 1.27 22.44 -7.53
N LEU A 95 0.85 21.55 -8.44
CA LEU A 95 1.68 20.51 -9.03
C LEU A 95 2.34 21.00 -10.32
N HIS A 96 3.66 20.87 -10.42
CA HIS A 96 4.42 21.21 -11.63
C HIS A 96 3.89 20.44 -12.84
N ALA A 97 4.10 21.00 -14.04
CA ALA A 97 3.94 20.25 -15.28
C ALA A 97 4.77 18.97 -15.24
N ASN A 98 4.21 17.87 -15.75
CA ASN A 98 4.73 16.51 -15.65
C ASN A 98 4.85 15.95 -14.21
N GLY A 99 4.38 16.69 -13.20
CA GLY A 99 4.27 16.20 -11.84
C GLY A 99 3.26 15.06 -11.74
N ILE A 100 3.46 14.20 -10.73
CA ILE A 100 2.65 12.99 -10.55
C ILE A 100 1.64 13.21 -9.43
N LEU A 101 0.38 12.92 -9.72
CA LEU A 101 -0.69 12.81 -8.74
C LEU A 101 -1.01 11.32 -8.58
N THR A 102 -0.97 10.82 -7.36
CA THR A 102 -1.36 9.45 -7.02
C THR A 102 -2.50 9.50 -6.01
N VAL A 103 -3.55 8.74 -6.26
CA VAL A 103 -4.69 8.62 -5.35
C VAL A 103 -4.85 7.16 -4.96
N PHE A 104 -4.88 6.87 -3.67
CA PHE A 104 -5.27 5.58 -3.14
C PHE A 104 -6.77 5.58 -2.83
N ASN A 105 -7.50 4.59 -3.34
CA ASN A 105 -8.87 4.34 -2.95
C ASN A 105 -9.12 2.84 -2.72
N PRO A 106 -9.96 2.47 -1.74
CA PRO A 106 -10.26 1.06 -1.49
C PRO A 106 -11.09 0.40 -2.61
N SER A 107 -11.85 1.16 -3.40
CA SER A 107 -12.68 0.64 -4.50
C SER A 107 -12.27 1.21 -5.86
N ILE A 108 -12.32 0.38 -6.90
CA ILE A 108 -12.11 0.81 -8.30
C ILE A 108 -13.14 1.85 -8.75
N THR A 109 -14.35 1.83 -8.19
CA THR A 109 -15.39 2.82 -8.50
C THR A 109 -14.99 4.22 -8.04
N GLN A 110 -14.27 4.34 -6.92
CA GLN A 110 -13.78 5.64 -6.42
C GLN A 110 -12.67 6.21 -7.33
N ILE A 111 -11.87 5.34 -7.95
CA ILE A 111 -10.94 5.77 -9.01
C ILE A 111 -11.73 6.27 -10.23
N ALA A 112 -12.84 5.62 -10.58
CA ALA A 112 -13.72 6.10 -11.65
C ALA A 112 -14.33 7.48 -11.32
N ASP A 113 -14.77 7.71 -10.08
CA ASP A 113 -15.26 9.01 -9.63
C ASP A 113 -14.19 10.12 -9.82
N CYS A 114 -12.92 9.81 -9.51
CA CYS A 114 -11.80 10.72 -9.78
C CYS A 114 -11.63 11.02 -11.28
N VAL A 115 -11.74 10.01 -12.14
CA VAL A 115 -11.65 10.17 -13.60
C VAL A 115 -12.80 11.03 -14.13
N GLU A 116 -14.02 10.84 -13.63
CA GLU A 116 -15.18 11.63 -14.00
C GLU A 116 -15.03 13.08 -13.56
N ALA A 117 -14.64 13.33 -12.30
CA ALA A 117 -14.39 14.68 -11.79
C ALA A 117 -13.34 15.43 -12.62
N ILE A 118 -12.23 14.77 -12.97
CA ILE A 118 -11.18 15.34 -13.83
C ILE A 118 -11.75 15.74 -15.20
N ARG A 119 -12.56 14.87 -15.82
CA ARG A 119 -13.17 15.13 -17.12
C ARG A 119 -14.16 16.30 -17.06
N GLU A 120 -15.06 16.29 -16.08
CA GLU A 120 -16.12 17.29 -15.94
C GLU A 120 -15.59 18.68 -15.65
N GLN A 121 -14.61 18.78 -14.75
CA GLN A 121 -13.98 20.04 -14.37
C GLN A 121 -12.85 20.43 -15.33
N LYS A 122 -12.63 19.66 -16.40
CA LYS A 122 -11.58 19.87 -17.41
C LYS A 122 -10.21 20.05 -16.76
N MET A 123 -9.92 19.24 -15.75
CA MET A 123 -8.66 19.31 -15.05
C MET A 123 -7.53 18.79 -15.95
N PRO A 124 -6.34 19.39 -15.86
CA PRO A 124 -5.22 19.08 -16.73
C PRO A 124 -4.43 17.85 -16.26
N TYR A 125 -5.13 16.75 -15.99
CA TYR A 125 -4.55 15.48 -15.60
C TYR A 125 -4.76 14.44 -16.67
N LEU A 126 -3.71 13.70 -17.01
CA LEU A 126 -3.77 12.53 -17.87
C LEU A 126 -3.60 11.28 -17.01
N LEU A 127 -4.57 10.36 -17.06
CA LEU A 127 -4.45 9.07 -16.37
C LEU A 127 -3.33 8.26 -17.04
N ASP A 128 -2.28 7.94 -16.29
CA ASP A 128 -1.13 7.16 -16.73
C ASP A 128 -1.39 5.67 -16.50
N GLN A 129 -1.78 5.31 -15.26
CA GLN A 129 -2.00 3.91 -14.89
C GLN A 129 -2.99 3.78 -13.71
N VAL A 130 -3.67 2.64 -13.65
CA VAL A 130 -4.38 2.17 -12.45
C VAL A 130 -3.77 0.85 -12.01
N VAL A 131 -3.40 0.74 -10.74
CA VAL A 131 -2.75 -0.44 -10.15
C VAL A 131 -3.60 -0.96 -9.01
N GLU A 132 -3.89 -2.26 -9.01
CA GLU A 132 -4.49 -2.93 -7.87
C GLU A 132 -3.41 -3.35 -6.87
N LEU A 133 -3.62 -3.03 -5.60
CA LEU A 133 -2.81 -3.46 -4.47
C LEU A 133 -3.55 -4.60 -3.75
N GLY A 134 -2.90 -5.75 -3.62
CA GLY A 134 -3.35 -6.82 -2.71
C GLY A 134 -4.09 -7.99 -3.37
N ALA A 135 -4.91 -7.80 -4.41
CA ALA A 135 -5.54 -8.94 -5.08
C ALA A 135 -4.53 -9.69 -5.96
N GLY A 136 -4.22 -10.93 -5.59
CA GLY A 136 -3.30 -11.81 -6.32
C GLY A 136 -1.82 -11.66 -5.97
N MET A 137 -1.41 -10.60 -5.26
CA MET A 137 -0.02 -10.38 -4.86
C MET A 137 0.33 -10.91 -3.47
N ILE A 138 -0.66 -11.22 -2.64
CA ILE A 138 -0.46 -11.75 -1.28
C ILE A 138 -1.11 -13.12 -1.18
N ARG A 139 -0.34 -14.12 -0.73
CA ARG A 139 -0.79 -15.52 -0.61
C ARG A 139 -0.39 -16.05 0.76
N GLU A 140 -1.35 -16.52 1.53
CA GLU A 140 -1.07 -17.23 2.78
C GLU A 140 -0.56 -18.64 2.50
N TRP A 141 0.45 -19.05 3.28
CA TRP A 141 1.01 -20.38 3.24
C TRP A 141 0.76 -21.10 4.57
N ASP A 142 0.28 -22.33 4.50
CA ASP A 142 0.31 -23.28 5.62
C ASP A 142 1.72 -23.87 5.70
N VAL A 143 2.46 -23.49 6.75
CA VAL A 143 3.79 -24.00 7.05
C VAL A 143 3.75 -24.70 8.41
N ARG A 144 3.81 -26.03 8.41
CA ARG A 144 3.75 -26.82 9.65
C ARG A 144 4.54 -28.12 9.54
N ALA A 145 5.21 -28.48 10.63
CA ALA A 145 5.83 -29.79 10.78
C ALA A 145 4.74 -30.80 11.19
N VAL A 146 4.60 -31.88 10.44
CA VAL A 146 3.66 -32.97 10.76
C VAL A 146 4.39 -34.31 10.79
N ARG A 147 3.86 -35.24 11.58
CA ARG A 147 4.25 -36.65 11.50
C ARG A 147 3.25 -37.37 10.59
N PRO A 148 3.67 -37.86 9.40
CA PRO A 148 2.74 -38.51 8.47
C PRO A 148 2.06 -39.73 9.10
N ARG A 149 0.73 -39.83 8.98
CA ARG A 149 -0.10 -40.88 9.60
C ARG A 149 0.25 -42.31 9.18
N ALA A 150 0.89 -42.49 8.02
CA ALA A 150 1.41 -43.80 7.59
C ALA A 150 2.45 -44.39 8.59
N THR A 151 3.16 -43.54 9.33
CA THR A 151 4.09 -43.96 10.40
C THR A 151 3.37 -44.32 11.70
N LEU A 152 2.17 -43.77 11.94
CA LEU A 152 1.33 -44.09 13.12
C LEU A 152 0.63 -45.44 12.94
N ARG A 153 0.07 -45.73 11.74
CA ARG A 153 -0.52 -47.05 11.46
C ARG A 153 0.48 -48.20 11.58
N LYS A 154 1.77 -47.97 11.31
CA LYS A 154 2.80 -49.02 11.49
C LYS A 154 3.18 -49.25 12.96
N ALA A 155 2.91 -48.28 13.84
CA ALA A 155 3.05 -48.44 15.29
C ALA A 155 1.79 -49.07 15.93
N GLU A 156 0.61 -48.80 15.36
CA GLU A 156 -0.68 -49.27 15.88
C GLU A 156 -1.16 -50.59 15.25
N ALA A 157 -0.61 -51.04 14.12
CA ALA A 157 -0.95 -52.33 13.48
C ALA A 157 -0.43 -53.58 14.24
N HIS A 158 -0.10 -53.46 15.53
CA HIS A 158 0.06 -54.63 16.40
C HIS A 158 -1.26 -55.06 17.08
N ASP A 159 -2.37 -54.33 16.93
CA ASP A 159 -3.70 -54.79 17.41
C ASP A 159 -4.86 -54.43 16.45
N THR A 160 -5.18 -55.39 15.58
CA THR A 160 -6.54 -55.82 15.09
C THR A 160 -7.46 -54.86 14.28
N PRO A 161 -8.48 -55.36 13.52
CA PRO A 161 -8.72 -55.00 12.11
C PRO A 161 -10.05 -54.27 11.78
N GLU A 162 -10.15 -53.92 10.49
CA GLU A 162 -11.09 -53.05 9.72
C GLU A 162 -12.57 -53.46 9.62
N VAL A 163 -13.47 -52.48 9.39
CA VAL A 163 -14.54 -52.44 8.33
C VAL A 163 -15.10 -50.98 8.12
N PRO A 164 -15.88 -50.62 7.06
CA PRO A 164 -15.58 -49.45 6.22
C PRO A 164 -16.67 -48.36 6.05
N GLU A 165 -16.17 -47.19 5.63
CA GLU A 165 -16.64 -46.11 4.72
C GLU A 165 -18.08 -45.60 4.58
N GLY A 166 -18.18 -44.26 4.42
CA GLY A 166 -19.31 -43.54 3.83
C GLY A 166 -19.08 -42.03 3.57
N HIS A 167 -18.72 -41.72 2.31
CA HIS A 167 -18.98 -40.51 1.49
C HIS A 167 -18.33 -39.13 1.78
N ALA A 168 -17.62 -38.59 0.77
CA ALA A 168 -17.32 -37.17 0.58
C ALA A 168 -17.12 -36.81 -0.92
N THR A 169 -17.26 -35.51 -1.20
CA THR A 169 -17.53 -34.83 -2.48
C THR A 169 -16.31 -34.57 -3.39
N GLU A 170 -16.55 -34.58 -4.70
CA GLU A 170 -15.60 -34.78 -5.82
C GLU A 170 -14.60 -33.63 -6.14
N ALA A 171 -14.59 -32.51 -5.42
CA ALA A 171 -13.62 -31.41 -5.70
C ALA A 171 -12.36 -31.45 -4.81
N VAL A 172 -12.37 -32.25 -3.74
CA VAL A 172 -11.25 -32.43 -2.79
C VAL A 172 -10.33 -33.58 -3.23
N ASP A 173 -10.83 -34.46 -4.10
CA ASP A 173 -10.33 -35.82 -4.30
C ASP A 173 -8.93 -35.88 -4.97
N GLY A 174 -8.67 -34.98 -5.93
CA GLY A 174 -7.37 -34.91 -6.59
C GLY A 174 -6.23 -34.38 -5.69
N GLN A 175 -6.57 -33.63 -4.64
CA GLN A 175 -5.62 -33.05 -3.70
C GLN A 175 -5.26 -34.08 -2.61
N THR A 176 -6.25 -34.81 -2.10
CA THR A 176 -6.05 -35.93 -1.16
C THR A 176 -5.23 -37.05 -1.76
N ALA A 177 -5.46 -37.41 -3.03
CA ALA A 177 -4.67 -38.45 -3.69
C ALA A 177 -3.17 -38.10 -3.80
N ARG A 178 -2.84 -36.84 -4.10
CA ARG A 178 -1.44 -36.36 -4.16
C ARG A 178 -0.81 -36.25 -2.77
N ASP A 179 -1.58 -35.82 -1.77
CA ASP A 179 -1.14 -35.80 -0.37
C ASP A 179 -0.82 -37.22 0.13
N GLU A 180 -1.60 -38.23 -0.29
CA GLU A 180 -1.37 -39.64 0.03
C GLU A 180 -0.14 -40.23 -0.68
N GLU A 181 0.08 -39.88 -1.94
CA GLU A 181 1.24 -40.31 -2.71
C GLU A 181 2.54 -39.77 -2.10
N LEU A 182 2.60 -38.46 -1.83
CA LEU A 182 3.75 -37.83 -1.18
C LEU A 182 3.99 -38.37 0.24
N ALA A 183 2.91 -38.65 0.99
CA ALA A 183 3.01 -39.26 2.31
C ALA A 183 3.55 -40.69 2.27
N LYS A 184 3.26 -41.46 1.22
CA LYS A 184 3.79 -42.82 1.02
C LYS A 184 5.29 -42.81 0.73
N GLU A 185 5.77 -41.88 -0.09
CA GLU A 185 7.22 -41.72 -0.37
C GLU A 185 8.00 -41.32 0.89
N LEU A 186 7.49 -40.35 1.66
CA LEU A 186 8.14 -39.86 2.87
C LEU A 186 8.16 -40.91 4.00
N ALA A 187 7.16 -41.78 4.09
CA ALA A 187 7.06 -42.82 5.13
C ALA A 187 8.11 -43.94 5.01
N GLN A 188 8.79 -44.07 3.86
CA GLN A 188 9.90 -45.02 3.70
C GLN A 188 11.20 -44.53 4.37
N THR A 189 11.27 -43.25 4.73
CA THR A 189 12.44 -42.63 5.38
C THR A 189 12.18 -42.52 6.90
N LYS A 190 13.00 -43.20 7.72
CA LYS A 190 12.81 -43.34 9.18
C LYS A 190 12.57 -41.99 9.89
N GLU A 191 11.46 -41.93 10.65
CA GLU A 191 11.10 -40.92 11.67
C GLU A 191 11.45 -39.46 11.37
N GLN A 192 11.23 -39.01 10.14
CA GLN A 192 11.41 -37.61 9.80
C GLN A 192 10.07 -36.89 9.82
N TRP A 193 9.98 -35.89 10.71
CA TRP A 193 8.97 -34.84 10.60
C TRP A 193 8.95 -34.31 9.18
N ALA A 194 7.77 -34.30 8.55
CA ALA A 194 7.59 -33.74 7.23
C ALA A 194 7.15 -32.28 7.36
N MET A 195 7.81 -31.38 6.63
CA MET A 195 7.38 -29.99 6.51
C MET A 195 6.31 -29.88 5.44
N ILE A 196 5.09 -29.51 5.84
CA ILE A 196 4.05 -29.06 4.90
C ILE A 196 4.32 -27.60 4.61
N CYS A 197 4.44 -27.24 3.33
CA CYS A 197 4.53 -25.86 2.85
C CYS A 197 3.60 -25.72 1.65
N ARG A 198 2.35 -25.28 1.86
CA ARG A 198 1.37 -25.17 0.76
C ARG A 198 0.55 -23.88 0.80
N PRO A 199 0.12 -23.34 -0.35
CA PRO A 199 -0.83 -22.23 -0.37
C PRO A 199 -2.11 -22.61 0.33
N LYS A 200 -2.68 -21.71 1.13
CA LYS A 200 -4.05 -21.89 1.61
C LYS A 200 -5.03 -21.64 0.45
N ALA A 201 -5.77 -22.66 0.05
CA ALA A 201 -6.80 -22.57 -0.97
C ALA A 201 -8.12 -22.05 -0.39
N GLY A 202 -8.87 -21.25 -1.16
CA GLY A 202 -10.18 -20.73 -0.76
C GLY A 202 -10.16 -19.58 0.25
N GLN A 203 -9.00 -19.22 0.81
CA GLN A 203 -8.83 -18.00 1.59
C GLN A 203 -8.34 -16.88 0.68
N GLN A 204 -9.22 -15.93 0.38
CA GLN A 204 -8.81 -14.66 -0.21
C GLN A 204 -8.22 -13.80 0.92
N VAL A 205 -6.98 -13.34 0.74
CA VAL A 205 -6.43 -12.33 1.65
C VAL A 205 -7.31 -11.09 1.51
N VAL A 206 -7.97 -10.72 2.60
CA VAL A 206 -8.84 -9.54 2.64
C VAL A 206 -7.97 -8.34 2.97
N GLY A 207 -7.90 -7.38 2.04
CA GLY A 207 -7.11 -6.17 2.19
C GLY A 207 -6.44 -5.78 0.88
N GLY A 208 -6.51 -4.50 0.55
CA GLY A 208 -6.04 -3.97 -0.72
C GLY A 208 -6.67 -2.64 -1.05
N GLY A 209 -6.49 -2.22 -2.29
CA GLY A 209 -7.10 -1.02 -2.86
C GLY A 209 -6.53 -0.77 -4.25
N PHE A 210 -6.81 0.40 -4.79
CA PHE A 210 -6.39 0.80 -6.12
C PHE A 210 -5.60 2.10 -6.01
N LEU A 211 -4.50 2.17 -6.75
CA LEU A 211 -3.74 3.39 -6.99
C LEU A 211 -4.07 3.88 -8.39
N GLY A 212 -4.71 5.03 -8.48
CA GLY A 212 -4.77 5.80 -9.72
C GLY A 212 -3.55 6.71 -9.80
N ILE A 213 -2.88 6.72 -10.95
CA ILE A 213 -1.68 7.53 -11.20
C ILE A 213 -1.99 8.44 -12.38
N TRP A 214 -1.92 9.74 -12.15
CA TRP A 214 -2.10 10.78 -13.16
C TRP A 214 -0.85 11.63 -13.31
N ARG A 215 -0.63 12.10 -14.52
CA ARG A 215 0.39 13.08 -14.87
C ARG A 215 -0.25 14.45 -15.09
N ARG A 216 0.32 15.49 -14.50
CA ARG A 216 -0.08 16.88 -14.75
C ARG A 216 0.39 17.30 -16.14
N MET A 217 -0.53 17.63 -17.03
CA MET A 217 -0.21 18.12 -18.36
C MET A 217 0.11 19.61 -18.34
N GLU A 218 0.93 20.06 -19.29
CA GLU A 218 1.11 21.49 -19.54
C GLU A 218 -0.21 22.13 -20.00
N PRO A 219 -0.45 23.42 -19.67
CA PRO A 219 -1.55 24.15 -20.27
C PRO A 219 -1.43 24.12 -21.80
N ALA A 220 -2.55 23.96 -22.50
CA ALA A 220 -2.54 24.12 -23.95
C ALA A 220 -2.03 25.54 -24.29
N PRO A 221 -1.14 25.69 -25.30
CA PRO A 221 -0.71 27.01 -25.73
C PRO A 221 -1.94 27.81 -26.13
N VAL A 222 -2.11 29.00 -25.54
CA VAL A 222 -3.19 29.92 -25.90
C VAL A 222 -2.94 30.31 -27.35
N GLN A 223 -3.78 29.82 -28.27
CA GLN A 223 -3.81 30.37 -29.62
C GLN A 223 -4.37 31.78 -29.49
N GLU A 224 -3.52 32.79 -29.60
CA GLU A 224 -3.95 34.17 -29.78
C GLU A 224 -4.81 34.21 -31.05
N SER A 225 -6.11 34.39 -30.88
CA SER A 225 -7.02 34.67 -31.98
C SER A 225 -6.73 36.09 -32.48
N GLU A 226 -6.13 36.19 -33.67
CA GLU A 226 -6.08 37.42 -34.47
C GLU A 226 -7.47 37.94 -34.83
#